data_AF-A0A8B7QF29-F1
#
_entry.id   AF-A0A8B7QF29-F1
#
_cell.length_a   1.000
_cell.length_b   1.000
_cell.length_c   1.000
_cell.angle_alpha   90.00
_cell.angle_beta   90.00
_cell.angle_gamma   90.00
#
_symmetry.space_group_name_H-M   'P 1'
#
loop_
_entity.id
_entity.type
_entity.pdbx_description
1 polymer ?
#
loop_
_entity_poly.entity_id
_entity_poly.type
_entity_poly.pdbx_seq_one_letter_code
_entity_poly.pdbx_strand_id
1 'polypeptide(L)'
;MEGNVPAAAAAGYQPASPPRDACVYNSCYCEENIWKLCEYIKNHNQYPLEECYAVFISNERKMIPIWKQQARPGDGPVIWDYHVVLLHVSSGGESFIYDLDTVLPFPCAFDAYVEDAFKSDEDIHPQFRR
;
A
#
# COMPACT_ATOMS: atom_id res chain seq x y z
N MET A 1 16.41 23.58 6.39
CA MET A 1 16.86 22.19 6.12
C MET A 1 16.06 21.30 7.05
N GLU A 2 14.83 21.01 6.67
CA GLU A 2 13.99 20.08 7.43
C GLU A 2 14.40 18.66 7.04
N GLY A 3 14.91 17.94 8.03
CA GLY A 3 15.34 16.55 7.88
C GLY A 3 14.13 15.68 7.59
N ASN A 4 14.18 15.00 6.45
CA ASN A 4 13.24 13.96 6.09
C ASN A 4 13.48 12.76 7.02
N VAL A 5 12.74 12.68 8.12
CA VAL A 5 12.68 11.49 8.97
C VAL A 5 11.73 10.52 8.25
N PRO A 6 12.17 9.31 7.87
CA PRO A 6 11.22 8.32 7.37
C PRO A 6 10.22 8.05 8.50
N ALA A 7 8.93 8.21 8.23
CA ALA A 7 7.87 7.86 9.18
C ALA A 7 8.08 6.39 9.58
N ALA A 8 8.72 6.20 10.73
CA ALA A 8 8.95 4.89 11.30
C ALA A 8 7.58 4.25 11.52
N ALA A 9 7.47 2.95 11.25
CA ALA A 9 6.35 2.16 11.75
C ALA A 9 6.10 2.56 13.21
N ALA A 10 4.85 2.88 13.54
CA ALA A 10 4.49 3.37 14.87
C ALA A 10 5.14 2.51 15.95
N ALA A 11 5.69 3.16 16.98
CA ALA A 11 6.52 2.52 17.99
C ALA A 11 5.80 1.30 18.60
N GLY A 12 6.21 0.09 18.21
CA GLY A 12 5.68 -1.18 18.73
C GLY A 12 4.92 -2.06 17.73
N TYR A 13 4.56 -1.56 16.55
CA TYR A 13 3.91 -2.38 15.53
C TYR A 13 4.87 -3.43 14.94
N GLN A 14 4.42 -4.68 14.86
CA GLN A 14 5.14 -5.75 14.16
C GLN A 14 4.46 -6.01 12.81
N PRO A 15 5.20 -5.99 11.69
CA PRO A 15 4.61 -6.32 10.39
C PRO A 15 3.95 -7.70 10.39
N ALA A 16 2.83 -7.80 9.66
CA ALA A 16 2.07 -9.02 9.40
C ALA A 16 2.66 -9.83 8.22
N SER A 17 3.67 -9.29 7.55
CA SER A 17 4.35 -9.90 6.41
C SER A 17 5.85 -10.10 6.70
N PRO A 18 6.55 -10.91 5.89
CA PRO A 18 8.00 -10.83 5.79
C PRO A 18 8.46 -9.42 5.36
N PRO A 19 9.78 -9.13 5.45
CA PRO A 19 10.38 -8.00 4.76
C PRO A 19 10.03 -7.99 3.26
N ARG A 20 10.03 -6.81 2.63
CA ARG A 20 9.62 -6.60 1.23
C ARG A 20 10.32 -7.56 0.26
N ASP A 21 11.62 -7.75 0.42
CA ASP A 21 12.47 -8.59 -0.45
C ASP A 21 12.28 -10.10 -0.25
N ALA A 22 11.59 -10.50 0.82
CA ALA A 22 11.24 -11.88 1.11
C ALA A 22 9.78 -12.22 0.74
N CYS A 23 9.00 -11.26 0.27
CA CYS A 23 7.63 -11.48 -0.18
C CYS A 23 7.61 -12.12 -1.59
N VAL A 24 6.62 -12.98 -1.84
CA VAL A 24 6.32 -13.42 -3.20
C VAL A 24 5.86 -12.21 -4.00
N TYR A 25 6.52 -11.93 -5.12
CA TYR A 25 6.24 -10.76 -5.93
C TYR A 25 6.42 -11.06 -7.42
N ASN A 26 5.43 -10.65 -8.20
CA ASN A 26 5.50 -10.57 -9.65
C ASN A 26 4.94 -9.22 -10.11
N SER A 27 5.72 -8.49 -10.90
CA SER A 27 5.34 -7.14 -11.36
C SER A 27 4.08 -7.20 -12.23
N CYS A 28 3.16 -6.25 -12.03
CA CYS A 28 1.85 -6.19 -12.70
C CYS A 28 0.86 -7.33 -12.35
N TYR A 29 1.13 -8.10 -11.30
CA TYR A 29 0.21 -9.09 -10.72
C TYR A 29 -0.05 -8.75 -9.24
N CYS A 30 -0.34 -7.48 -8.96
CA CYS A 30 -0.54 -6.94 -7.61
C CYS A 30 -1.62 -7.72 -6.83
N GLU A 31 -2.67 -8.18 -7.50
CA GLU A 31 -3.73 -9.03 -6.98
C GLU A 31 -3.22 -10.38 -6.46
N GLU A 32 -2.30 -11.03 -7.19
CA GLU A 32 -1.67 -12.28 -6.74
C GLU A 32 -0.67 -12.03 -5.61
N ASN A 33 0.06 -10.92 -5.68
CA ASN A 33 1.01 -10.52 -4.65
C ASN A 33 0.30 -10.30 -3.30
N ILE A 34 -0.82 -9.56 -3.31
CA ILE A 34 -1.64 -9.33 -2.11
C ILE A 34 -2.35 -10.63 -1.67
N TRP A 35 -2.80 -11.47 -2.61
CA TRP A 35 -3.32 -12.79 -2.26
C TRP A 35 -2.29 -13.63 -1.50
N LYS A 36 -1.02 -13.60 -1.93
CA LYS A 36 0.09 -14.31 -1.26
C LYS A 36 0.41 -13.73 0.11
N LEU A 37 0.26 -12.43 0.31
CA LEU A 37 0.34 -11.83 1.65
C LEU A 37 -0.80 -12.31 2.56
N CYS A 38 -2.04 -12.35 2.05
CA CYS A 38 -3.16 -12.91 2.80
C CYS A 38 -2.95 -14.39 3.16
N GLU A 39 -2.44 -15.19 2.23
CA GLU A 39 -2.07 -16.60 2.47
C GLU A 39 -1.01 -16.71 3.57
N TYR A 40 0.03 -15.86 3.52
CA TYR A 40 1.06 -15.82 4.56
C TYR A 40 0.46 -15.52 5.94
N ILE A 41 -0.34 -14.46 6.06
CA ILE A 41 -0.94 -14.03 7.33
C ILE A 41 -1.82 -15.13 7.91
N LYS A 42 -2.68 -15.72 7.09
CA LYS A 42 -3.57 -16.83 7.46
C LYS A 42 -2.81 -18.02 8.04
N ASN A 43 -1.60 -18.29 7.55
CA ASN A 43 -0.82 -19.47 7.93
C ASN A 43 0.10 -19.24 9.14
N HIS A 44 0.32 -17.98 9.56
CA HIS A 44 1.25 -17.65 10.66
C HIS A 44 0.57 -17.26 11.97
N ASN A 45 -0.75 -16.99 11.97
CA ASN A 45 -1.56 -16.71 13.15
C ASN A 45 -1.03 -15.57 14.07
N GLN A 46 -0.19 -14.66 13.55
CA GLN A 46 0.29 -13.49 14.30
C GLN A 46 -0.83 -12.46 14.50
N TYR A 47 -1.66 -12.27 13.48
CA TYR A 47 -2.84 -11.42 13.47
C TYR A 47 -4.05 -12.20 12.92
N PRO A 48 -5.28 -11.92 13.39
CA PRO A 48 -6.50 -12.44 12.77
C PRO A 48 -6.58 -12.01 11.30
N LEU A 49 -6.98 -12.94 10.42
CA LEU A 49 -7.11 -12.62 9.00
C LEU A 49 -8.23 -11.59 8.76
N GLU A 50 -9.20 -11.54 9.65
CA GLU A 50 -10.34 -10.63 9.64
C GLU A 50 -9.93 -9.16 9.85
N GLU A 51 -8.72 -8.90 10.35
CA GLU A 51 -8.12 -7.57 10.46
C GLU A 51 -7.48 -7.11 9.13
N CYS A 52 -7.42 -8.00 8.12
CA CYS A 52 -6.74 -7.76 6.85
C CYS A 52 -7.72 -7.69 5.69
N TYR A 53 -7.53 -6.70 4.81
CA TYR A 53 -8.37 -6.44 3.66
C TYR A 53 -7.52 -6.31 2.40
N ALA A 54 -7.88 -7.05 1.35
CA ALA A 54 -7.39 -6.76 0.02
C ALA A 54 -8.19 -5.57 -0.55
N VAL A 55 -7.50 -4.49 -0.89
CA VAL A 55 -8.12 -3.24 -1.35
C VAL A 55 -7.81 -3.06 -2.83
N PHE A 56 -8.83 -3.20 -3.67
CA PHE A 56 -8.76 -2.86 -5.08
C PHE A 56 -9.00 -1.36 -5.26
N ILE A 57 -8.08 -0.71 -5.97
CA ILE A 57 -8.13 0.70 -6.30
C ILE A 57 -8.29 0.76 -7.81
N SER A 58 -9.35 1.37 -8.30
CA SER A 58 -9.60 1.59 -9.72
C SER A 58 -10.70 2.65 -9.86
N ASN A 59 -11.08 2.97 -11.09
CA ASN A 59 -12.24 3.81 -11.40
C ASN A 59 -12.92 3.32 -12.68
N GLU A 60 -14.02 3.97 -13.07
CA GLU A 60 -14.78 3.59 -14.27
C GLU A 60 -13.92 3.57 -15.55
N ARG A 61 -12.92 4.45 -15.60
CA ARG A 61 -12.05 4.62 -16.77
C ARG A 61 -10.82 3.73 -16.73
N LYS A 62 -10.58 3.01 -15.63
CA LYS A 62 -9.35 2.25 -15.40
C LYS A 62 -8.11 3.10 -15.67
N MET A 63 -8.09 4.29 -15.07
CA MET A 63 -6.96 5.21 -15.14
C MET A 63 -6.86 5.92 -13.81
N ILE A 64 -6.04 5.39 -12.91
CA ILE A 64 -5.85 5.94 -11.57
C ILE A 64 -4.38 6.33 -11.37
N PRO A 65 -4.09 7.56 -10.92
CA PRO A 65 -2.74 7.99 -10.63
C PRO A 65 -2.36 7.57 -9.20
N ILE A 66 -1.24 6.86 -9.08
CA ILE A 66 -0.62 6.53 -7.78
C ILE A 66 0.83 7.04 -7.82
N TRP A 67 1.18 7.90 -6.87
CA TRP A 67 2.53 8.41 -6.66
C TRP A 67 3.37 7.45 -5.84
N LYS A 68 4.68 7.74 -5.76
CA LYS A 68 5.63 6.95 -4.97
C LYS A 68 5.62 5.47 -5.39
N GLN A 69 5.65 5.19 -6.69
CA GLN A 69 5.67 3.84 -7.25
C GLN A 69 7.05 3.49 -7.82
N GLN A 70 7.49 2.26 -7.63
CA GLN A 70 8.82 1.76 -8.06
C GLN A 70 9.02 1.85 -9.57
N ALA A 71 7.96 1.66 -10.37
CA ALA A 71 8.02 1.78 -11.82
C ALA A 71 8.33 3.22 -12.30
N ARG A 72 8.11 4.23 -11.45
CA ARG A 72 8.46 5.62 -11.72
C ARG A 72 8.96 6.33 -10.46
N PRO A 73 10.23 6.12 -10.07
CA PRO A 73 10.82 6.82 -8.94
C PRO A 73 10.88 8.33 -9.24
N GLY A 74 10.40 9.15 -8.30
CA GLY A 74 10.33 10.62 -8.44
C GLY A 74 8.95 11.18 -8.09
N ASP A 75 8.65 12.37 -8.61
CA ASP A 75 7.45 13.14 -8.22
C ASP A 75 6.22 12.90 -9.12
N GLY A 76 6.36 12.08 -10.16
CA GLY A 76 5.27 11.74 -11.08
C GLY A 76 4.48 10.50 -10.64
N PRO A 77 3.18 10.40 -11.00
CA PRO A 77 2.43 9.17 -10.77
C PRO A 77 2.75 8.11 -11.82
N VAL A 78 2.45 6.86 -11.48
CA VAL A 78 2.12 5.79 -12.42
C VAL A 78 0.61 5.80 -12.63
N ILE A 79 0.16 5.63 -13.88
CA ILE A 79 -1.26 5.52 -14.20
C ILE A 79 -1.59 4.05 -14.34
N TRP A 80 -2.31 3.52 -13.37
CA TRP A 80 -2.74 2.12 -13.34
C TRP A 80 -4.16 1.97 -13.89
N ASP A 81 -4.45 0.82 -14.47
CA ASP A 81 -5.82 0.40 -14.76
C ASP A 81 -6.55 -0.05 -13.48
N TYR A 82 -5.84 -0.76 -12.61
CA TYR A 82 -6.17 -0.97 -11.21
C TYR A 82 -4.88 -1.24 -10.43
N HIS A 83 -4.94 -1.10 -9.12
CA HIS A 83 -3.87 -1.52 -8.22
C HIS A 83 -4.46 -2.20 -6.98
N VAL A 84 -3.73 -3.14 -6.39
CA VAL A 84 -4.18 -3.85 -5.19
C VAL A 84 -3.14 -3.71 -4.10
N VAL A 85 -3.61 -3.34 -2.91
CA VAL A 85 -2.81 -3.26 -1.69
C VAL A 85 -3.45 -4.06 -0.56
N LEU A 86 -2.68 -4.45 0.44
CA LEU A 86 -3.24 -4.97 1.69
C LEU A 86 -3.43 -3.83 2.68
N LEU A 87 -4.61 -3.72 3.28
CA LEU A 87 -4.88 -2.91 4.45
C LEU A 87 -4.93 -3.82 5.68
N HIS A 88 -4.12 -3.53 6.70
CA HIS A 88 -4.21 -4.15 8.02
C HIS A 88 -4.74 -3.14 9.03
N VAL A 89 -5.89 -3.44 9.63
CA VAL A 89 -6.52 -2.64 10.68
C VAL A 89 -6.20 -3.27 12.02
N SER A 90 -5.11 -2.82 12.65
CA SER A 90 -4.64 -3.36 13.92
C SER A 90 -5.64 -3.10 15.04
N SER A 91 -5.78 -4.05 15.96
CA SER A 91 -6.58 -3.90 17.18
C SER A 91 -6.18 -2.69 18.04
N GLY A 92 -4.99 -2.13 17.84
CA GLY A 92 -4.51 -0.90 18.50
C GLY A 92 -5.12 0.40 17.96
N GLY A 93 -5.98 0.33 16.93
CA GLY A 93 -6.59 1.50 16.29
C GLY A 93 -5.75 2.12 15.17
N GLU A 94 -4.55 1.58 14.93
CA GLU A 94 -3.66 1.99 13.86
C GLU A 94 -3.91 1.14 12.60
N SER A 95 -3.75 1.75 11.42
CA SER A 95 -3.90 1.05 10.15
C SER A 95 -2.64 1.16 9.30
N PHE A 96 -2.32 0.09 8.58
CA PHE A 96 -1.10 -0.03 7.79
C PHE A 96 -1.40 -0.54 6.38
N ILE A 97 -0.71 0.04 5.39
CA ILE A 97 -0.76 -0.38 4.00
C ILE A 97 0.48 -1.20 3.67
N TYR A 98 0.26 -2.34 3.02
CA TYR A 98 1.30 -3.12 2.36
C TYR A 98 1.09 -3.00 0.85
N ASP A 99 1.94 -2.18 0.24
CA ASP A 99 2.06 -2.06 -1.21
C ASP A 99 3.45 -2.54 -1.62
N LEU A 100 3.53 -3.63 -2.38
CA LEU A 100 4.80 -4.16 -2.85
C LEU A 100 5.43 -3.30 -3.96
N ASP A 101 4.64 -2.44 -4.61
CA ASP A 101 5.06 -1.56 -5.69
C ASP A 101 5.38 -0.12 -5.23
N THR A 102 5.11 0.25 -3.96
CA THR A 102 5.48 1.59 -3.45
C THR A 102 6.99 1.74 -3.19
N VAL A 103 7.49 2.98 -3.25
CA VAL A 103 8.80 3.39 -2.72
C VAL A 103 8.72 3.93 -1.28
N LEU A 104 7.52 4.07 -0.73
CA LEU A 104 7.29 4.33 0.70
C LEU A 104 7.76 3.12 1.55
N PRO A 105 7.82 3.28 2.88
CA PRO A 105 8.07 2.14 3.78
C PRO A 105 7.11 0.97 3.53
N PHE A 106 7.57 -0.23 3.84
CA PHE A 106 6.76 -1.45 3.78
C PHE A 106 6.85 -2.18 5.12
N PRO A 107 5.76 -2.23 5.90
CA PRO A 107 4.49 -1.53 5.69
C PRO A 107 4.60 0.00 5.86
N CYS A 108 3.61 0.73 5.36
CA CYS A 108 3.45 2.17 5.52
C CYS A 108 2.26 2.46 6.45
N ALA A 109 2.35 3.51 7.29
CA ALA A 109 1.19 3.99 8.04
C ALA A 109 0.10 4.48 7.07
N PHE A 110 -1.18 4.18 7.36
CA PHE A 110 -2.30 4.48 6.47
C PHE A 110 -2.36 5.96 6.05
N ASP A 111 -2.32 6.87 7.01
CA ASP A 111 -2.43 8.31 6.74
C ASP A 111 -1.27 8.81 5.84
N ALA A 112 -0.05 8.38 6.13
CA ALA A 112 1.13 8.72 5.32
C ALA A 112 1.02 8.16 3.89
N TYR A 113 0.53 6.92 3.74
CA TYR A 113 0.31 6.32 2.43
C TYR A 113 -0.74 7.09 1.62
N VAL A 114 -1.87 7.44 2.22
CA VAL A 114 -2.92 8.23 1.56
C VAL A 114 -2.42 9.62 1.18
N GLU A 115 -1.70 10.31 2.07
CA GLU A 115 -1.17 11.63 1.79
C GLU A 115 -0.17 11.62 0.61
N ASP A 116 0.80 10.70 0.64
CA ASP A 116 1.92 10.70 -0.31
C ASP A 116 1.66 9.94 -1.62
N ALA A 117 0.96 8.81 -1.56
CA ALA A 117 0.72 7.95 -2.72
C ALA A 117 -0.56 8.34 -3.47
N PHE A 118 -1.59 8.77 -2.74
CA PHE A 118 -2.89 9.13 -3.31
C PHE A 118 -3.02 10.64 -3.51
N LYS A 119 -2.63 11.46 -2.54
CA LYS A 119 -2.92 12.91 -2.57
C LYS A 119 -4.44 13.20 -2.66
N SER A 120 -4.81 14.48 -2.71
CA SER A 120 -6.21 14.89 -2.80
C SER A 120 -6.81 14.68 -4.19
N ASP A 121 -8.01 14.09 -4.25
CA ASP A 121 -8.81 13.99 -5.49
C ASP A 121 -9.40 15.33 -5.94
N GLU A 122 -9.36 16.36 -5.08
CA GLU A 122 -9.75 17.73 -5.43
C GLU A 122 -8.80 18.35 -6.45
N ASP A 123 -7.53 17.97 -6.41
CA ASP A 123 -6.47 18.43 -7.33
C ASP A 123 -6.35 17.56 -8.58
N ILE A 124 -7.16 16.51 -8.70
CA ILE A 124 -7.12 15.53 -9.77
C ILE A 124 -8.35 15.71 -10.68
N HIS A 125 -8.11 15.70 -12.00
CA HIS A 125 -9.18 15.76 -12.98
C HIS A 125 -10.19 14.60 -12.77
N PRO A 126 -11.51 14.82 -12.79
CA PRO A 126 -12.52 13.83 -12.37
C PRO A 126 -12.38 12.42 -12.97
N GLN A 127 -11.93 12.32 -14.23
CA GLN A 127 -11.72 11.04 -14.91
C GLN A 127 -10.61 10.15 -14.31
N PHE A 128 -9.78 10.71 -13.42
CA PHE A 128 -8.63 10.05 -12.79
C PHE A 128 -8.81 9.84 -11.28
N ARG A 129 -9.94 10.27 -10.71
CA ARG A 129 -10.25 10.09 -9.28
C ARG A 129 -10.34 8.61 -8.91
N ARG A 130 -10.04 8.28 -7.65
CA ARG A 130 -10.10 6.90 -7.14
C ARG A 130 -11.28 6.69 -6.23
#